data_AF-A0AAX3J420-F1
#
_entry.id   AF-A0AAX3J420-F1
#
_cell.length_a   1.000
_cell.length_b   1.000
_cell.length_c   1.000
_cell.angle_alpha   90.00
_cell.angle_beta   90.00
_cell.angle_gamma   90.00
#
_symmetry.space_group_name_H-M   'P 1'
#
loop_
_entity.id
_entity.type
_entity.pdbx_description
1 polymer ?
#
loop_
_entity_poly.entity_id
_entity_poly.type
_entity_poly.pdbx_seq_one_letter_code
_entity_poly.pdbx_strand_id
1 'polypeptide(L)'
;MTSLLVIMLAAFVLLALIIIVLIKTTRLRLWQGLILFLLPLVAANLLWFSWAVPQQQQARQHDQAASYLAQTPGYRVLQTQEPALWQLLTQELTRRVRAGEPVEQATGELRGWLLDVINQRLMRGTDAAVVNYIGVSVEEMQALNARDPGLCFRFLYPQVNGGVNLVKILPPSLNHKEAEAMEQLLLNSAPQQQPMDSVLAQRDLKQVVAQLYQRWGDKLQQLNMPADTAVDRSSMCAMSIDLYSAILALPDKRAANLLRRMFAVSG
;
A
#
# COMPACT_ATOMS: atom_id res chain seq x y z
N MET A 1 16.21 -29.59 17.18
CA MET A 1 16.11 -29.02 18.55
C MET A 1 16.81 -29.89 19.61
N THR A 2 16.83 -31.22 19.48
CA THR A 2 17.45 -32.15 20.44
C THR A 2 18.97 -32.05 20.54
N SER A 3 19.69 -31.91 19.42
CA SER A 3 21.17 -31.87 19.43
C SER A 3 21.77 -30.64 20.12
N LEU A 4 21.13 -29.47 20.00
CA LEU A 4 21.57 -28.23 20.66
C LEU A 4 21.44 -28.29 22.18
N LEU A 5 20.37 -28.92 22.67
CA LEU A 5 20.14 -29.14 24.10
C LEU A 5 21.21 -30.05 24.71
N VAL A 6 21.58 -31.12 23.99
CA VAL A 6 22.62 -32.06 24.43
C VAL A 6 23.99 -31.39 24.49
N ILE A 7 24.32 -30.57 23.49
CA ILE A 7 25.59 -29.82 23.46
C ILE A 7 25.68 -28.79 24.59
N MET A 8 24.58 -28.06 24.86
CA MET A 8 24.52 -27.10 25.97
C MET A 8 24.69 -27.79 27.32
N LEU A 9 24.02 -28.91 27.55
CA LEU A 9 24.13 -29.68 28.80
C LEU A 9 25.57 -30.21 28.99
N ALA A 10 26.18 -30.75 27.94
CA ALA A 10 27.56 -31.22 27.99
C ALA A 10 28.54 -30.09 28.32
N ALA A 11 28.36 -28.90 27.74
CA ALA A 11 29.19 -27.73 28.02
C ALA A 11 29.06 -27.25 29.49
N PHE A 12 27.84 -27.25 30.05
CA PHE A 12 27.63 -26.90 31.46
C PHE A 12 28.25 -27.90 32.44
N VAL A 13 28.16 -29.20 32.13
CA VAL A 13 28.81 -30.26 32.94
C VAL A 13 30.32 -30.08 32.91
N LEU A 14 30.90 -29.82 31.73
CA LEU A 14 32.33 -29.65 31.55
C LEU A 14 32.84 -28.37 32.25
N LEU A 15 32.09 -27.27 32.16
CA LEU A 15 32.36 -26.02 32.89
C LEU A 15 32.33 -26.26 34.42
N ALA A 16 31.32 -26.98 34.92
CA ALA A 16 31.21 -27.30 36.34
C ALA A 16 32.41 -28.14 36.83
N LEU A 17 32.82 -29.15 36.06
CA LEU A 17 33.99 -29.97 36.38
C LEU A 17 35.29 -29.14 36.44
N ILE A 18 35.50 -28.24 35.48
CA ILE A 18 36.66 -27.33 35.45
C ILE A 18 36.68 -26.44 36.69
N ILE A 19 35.54 -25.86 37.07
CA ILE A 19 35.43 -24.99 38.25
C ILE A 19 35.70 -25.77 39.55
N ILE A 20 35.17 -27.00 39.67
CA ILE A 20 35.42 -27.86 40.83
C ILE A 20 36.92 -28.18 40.98
N VAL A 21 37.60 -28.50 39.88
CA VAL A 21 39.05 -28.75 39.87
C VAL A 21 39.80 -27.48 40.30
N LEU A 22 39.46 -26.32 39.74
CA LEU A 22 40.08 -25.03 40.08
C LEU A 22 39.93 -24.65 41.56
N ILE A 23 38.76 -24.87 42.16
CA ILE A 23 38.53 -24.61 43.60
C ILE A 23 39.40 -25.54 44.46
N LYS A 24 39.62 -26.78 44.05
CA LYS A 24 40.46 -27.74 44.79
C LYS A 24 41.96 -27.51 44.62
N THR A 25 42.41 -27.02 43.47
CA THR A 25 43.85 -26.89 43.14
C THR A 25 44.42 -25.49 43.33
N THR A 26 43.58 -24.46 43.43
CA THR A 26 44.00 -23.05 43.58
C THR A 26 43.39 -22.38 44.81
N ARG A 27 43.78 -21.14 45.14
CA ARG A 27 43.16 -20.35 46.23
C ARG A 27 41.78 -19.75 45.86
N LEU A 28 41.10 -20.27 44.83
CA LEU A 28 39.78 -19.78 44.44
C LEU A 28 38.75 -20.07 45.55
N ARG A 29 38.04 -19.02 45.97
CA ARG A 29 36.95 -19.14 46.94
C ARG A 29 35.68 -19.66 46.25
N LEU A 30 34.85 -20.42 46.97
CA LEU A 30 33.58 -20.96 46.46
C LEU A 30 32.70 -19.91 45.74
N TRP A 31 32.62 -18.70 46.27
CA TRP A 31 31.83 -17.62 45.66
C TRP A 31 32.38 -17.15 44.31
N GLN A 32 33.69 -17.18 44.10
CA GLN A 32 34.31 -16.86 42.80
C GLN A 32 33.99 -17.93 41.75
N GLY A 33 33.98 -19.21 42.14
CA GLY A 33 33.54 -20.31 41.27
C GLY A 33 32.05 -20.20 40.90
N LEU A 34 31.20 -19.81 41.86
CA LEU A 34 29.78 -19.57 41.62
C LEU A 34 29.57 -18.42 40.61
N ILE A 35 30.32 -17.32 40.75
CA ILE A 35 30.26 -16.21 39.79
C ILE A 35 30.71 -16.67 38.40
N LEU A 36 31.83 -17.40 38.29
CA LEU A 36 32.32 -17.90 37.00
C LEU A 36 31.33 -18.84 36.32
N PHE A 37 30.53 -19.59 37.07
CA PHE A 37 29.47 -20.44 36.54
C PHE A 37 28.24 -19.63 36.10
N LEU A 38 27.80 -18.66 36.91
CA LEU A 38 26.58 -17.89 36.65
C LEU A 38 26.76 -16.78 35.60
N LEU A 39 27.94 -16.15 35.55
CA LEU A 39 28.22 -15.02 34.66
C LEU A 39 27.92 -15.31 33.18
N PRO A 40 28.35 -16.44 32.57
CA PRO A 40 27.99 -16.73 31.18
C PRO A 40 26.49 -16.96 30.98
N LEU A 41 25.79 -17.51 31.98
CA LEU A 41 24.35 -17.75 31.93
C LEU A 41 23.57 -16.42 32.00
N VAL A 42 23.98 -15.51 32.88
CA VAL A 42 23.42 -14.15 32.98
C VAL A 42 23.73 -13.35 31.70
N ALA A 43 24.97 -13.40 31.20
CA ALA A 43 25.36 -12.70 29.98
C ALA A 43 24.59 -13.21 28.76
N ALA A 44 24.47 -14.53 28.58
CA ALA A 44 23.68 -15.12 27.50
C ALA A 44 22.20 -14.75 27.59
N ASN A 45 21.63 -14.75 28.80
CA ASN A 45 20.24 -14.36 29.02
C ASN A 45 20.01 -12.88 28.69
N LEU A 46 20.92 -11.99 29.12
CA LEU A 46 20.88 -10.57 28.80
C LEU A 46 20.99 -10.33 27.29
N LEU A 47 21.92 -11.00 26.60
CA LEU A 47 22.08 -10.90 25.15
C LEU A 47 20.82 -11.41 24.40
N TRP A 48 20.22 -12.51 24.88
CA TRP A 48 19.01 -13.08 24.29
C TRP A 48 17.85 -12.09 24.36
N PHE A 49 17.56 -11.55 25.55
CA PHE A 49 16.45 -10.60 25.73
C PHE A 49 16.71 -9.22 25.13
N SER A 50 17.96 -8.75 25.11
CA SER A 50 18.31 -7.44 24.56
C SER A 50 18.44 -7.42 23.04
N TRP A 51 18.77 -8.56 22.41
CA TRP A 51 19.08 -8.60 20.97
C TRP A 51 18.29 -9.63 20.17
N ALA A 52 18.26 -10.90 20.60
CA ALA A 52 17.62 -11.97 19.84
C ALA A 52 16.08 -11.85 19.84
N VAL A 53 15.47 -11.60 21.01
CA VAL A 53 14.02 -11.42 21.15
C VAL A 53 13.50 -10.24 20.33
N PRO A 54 14.06 -9.01 20.40
CA PRO A 54 13.55 -7.89 19.62
C PRO A 54 13.73 -8.11 18.11
N GLN A 55 14.84 -8.71 17.66
CA GLN A 55 15.01 -9.05 16.24
C GLN A 55 13.97 -10.07 15.76
N GLN A 56 13.74 -11.13 16.55
CA GLN A 56 12.76 -12.15 16.20
C GLN A 56 11.31 -11.61 16.23
N GLN A 57 11.01 -10.66 17.11
CA GLN A 57 9.72 -9.96 17.12
C GLN A 57 9.56 -9.08 15.88
N GLN A 58 10.59 -8.32 15.51
CA GLN A 58 10.57 -7.48 14.30
C GLN A 58 10.39 -8.32 13.04
N ALA A 59 11.12 -9.44 12.90
CA ALA A 59 10.98 -10.35 11.78
C ALA A 59 9.55 -10.93 11.71
N ARG A 60 8.99 -11.39 12.83
CA ARG A 60 7.61 -11.90 12.87
C ARG A 60 6.57 -10.85 12.49
N GLN A 61 6.71 -9.62 12.96
CA GLN A 61 5.79 -8.53 12.61
C GLN A 61 5.87 -8.17 11.12
N HIS A 62 7.08 -8.18 10.57
CA HIS A 62 7.29 -7.97 9.14
C HIS A 62 6.64 -9.09 8.32
N ASP A 63 6.83 -10.35 8.71
CA ASP A 63 6.23 -11.50 8.03
C ASP A 63 4.69 -11.48 8.12
N GLN A 64 4.13 -11.03 9.25
CA GLN A 64 2.69 -10.83 9.42
C GLN A 64 2.14 -9.75 8.48
N ALA A 65 2.81 -8.59 8.41
CA ALA A 65 2.43 -7.51 7.50
C ALA A 65 2.51 -7.96 6.03
N ALA A 66 3.58 -8.66 5.66
CA ALA A 66 3.74 -9.23 4.33
C ALA A 66 2.66 -10.27 4.00
N SER A 67 2.36 -11.17 4.94
CA SER A 67 1.30 -12.17 4.79
C SER A 67 -0.08 -11.53 4.64
N TYR A 68 -0.35 -10.45 5.38
CA TYR A 68 -1.60 -9.70 5.27
C TYR A 68 -1.74 -9.04 3.89
N LEU A 69 -0.71 -8.34 3.41
CA LEU A 69 -0.73 -7.75 2.06
C LEU A 69 -0.85 -8.80 0.96
N ALA A 70 -0.25 -9.99 1.15
CA ALA A 70 -0.32 -11.09 0.19
C ALA A 70 -1.73 -11.71 0.10
N GLN A 71 -2.56 -11.48 1.11
CA GLN A 71 -3.97 -11.90 1.13
C GLN A 71 -4.92 -10.78 0.71
N THR A 72 -4.43 -9.54 0.62
CA THR A 72 -5.26 -8.38 0.25
C THR A 72 -5.29 -8.23 -1.28
N PRO A 73 -6.49 -8.23 -1.91
CA PRO A 73 -6.61 -8.00 -3.35
C PRO A 73 -5.94 -6.68 -3.77
N GLY A 74 -5.29 -6.72 -4.94
CA GLY A 74 -4.57 -5.58 -5.50
C GLY A 74 -3.16 -5.40 -4.94
N TYR A 75 -2.90 -5.76 -3.68
CA TYR A 75 -1.55 -5.73 -3.11
C TYR A 75 -0.75 -7.00 -3.44
N ARG A 76 -1.40 -8.18 -3.39
CA ARG A 76 -0.73 -9.47 -3.60
C ARG A 76 -0.01 -9.59 -4.95
N VAL A 77 -0.52 -8.93 -5.98
CA VAL A 77 0.07 -8.92 -7.32
C VAL A 77 1.41 -8.17 -7.36
N LEU A 78 1.59 -7.18 -6.48
CA LEU A 78 2.80 -6.36 -6.42
C LEU A 78 4.01 -7.14 -5.94
N GLN A 79 3.82 -8.23 -5.19
CA GLN A 79 4.91 -9.08 -4.73
C GLN A 79 5.78 -9.60 -5.88
N THR A 80 5.15 -9.92 -7.02
CA THR A 80 5.83 -10.44 -8.20
C THR A 80 6.09 -9.36 -9.24
N GLN A 81 5.14 -8.44 -9.45
CA GLN A 81 5.24 -7.44 -10.50
C GLN A 81 6.08 -6.21 -10.10
N GLU A 82 6.12 -5.84 -8.82
CA GLU A 82 6.73 -4.61 -8.32
C GLU A 82 7.52 -4.87 -7.02
N PRO A 83 8.58 -5.71 -7.04
CA PRO A 83 9.25 -6.19 -5.83
C PRO A 83 9.87 -5.08 -4.97
N ALA A 84 10.31 -3.98 -5.59
CA ALA A 84 10.82 -2.81 -4.87
C ALA A 84 9.71 -2.10 -4.09
N LEU A 85 8.56 -1.86 -4.73
CA LEU A 85 7.39 -1.26 -4.08
C LEU A 85 6.86 -2.19 -2.97
N TRP A 86 6.83 -3.50 -3.21
CA TRP A 86 6.44 -4.49 -2.21
C TRP A 86 7.25 -4.39 -0.92
N GLN A 87 8.58 -4.24 -1.02
CA GLN A 87 9.43 -4.06 0.16
C GLN A 87 9.08 -2.77 0.92
N LEU A 88 8.81 -1.68 0.22
CA LEU A 88 8.43 -0.42 0.84
C LEU A 88 7.06 -0.52 1.54
N LEU A 89 6.07 -1.12 0.89
CA LEU A 89 4.73 -1.31 1.44
C LEU A 89 4.73 -2.18 2.71
N THR A 90 5.47 -3.30 2.68
CA THR A 90 5.58 -4.20 3.82
C THR A 90 6.29 -3.54 5.01
N GLN A 91 7.37 -2.80 4.77
CA GLN A 91 8.06 -2.02 5.81
C GLN A 91 7.16 -0.95 6.42
N GLU A 92 6.45 -0.20 5.59
CA GLU A 92 5.55 0.87 6.03
C GLU A 92 4.36 0.32 6.83
N LEU A 93 3.74 -0.77 6.37
CA LEU A 93 2.67 -1.44 7.12
C LEU A 93 3.19 -1.93 8.48
N THR A 94 4.36 -2.55 8.51
CA THR A 94 4.99 -3.04 9.74
C THR A 94 5.26 -1.88 10.72
N ARG A 95 5.68 -0.72 10.22
CA ARG A 95 5.91 0.48 11.03
C ARG A 95 4.61 0.98 11.65
N ARG A 96 3.52 1.08 10.88
CA ARG A 96 2.21 1.56 11.34
C ARG A 96 1.55 0.62 12.35
N VAL A 97 1.56 -0.68 12.08
CA VAL A 97 1.05 -1.69 13.00
C VAL A 97 1.82 -1.67 14.33
N ARG A 98 3.14 -1.49 14.29
CA ARG A 98 3.96 -1.29 15.50
C ARG A 98 3.59 -0.02 16.27
N ALA A 99 3.15 1.02 15.58
CA ALA A 99 2.67 2.24 16.21
C ALA A 99 1.25 2.09 16.81
N GLY A 100 0.62 0.91 16.69
CA GLY A 100 -0.70 0.62 17.24
C GLY A 100 -1.86 0.89 16.27
N GLU A 101 -1.59 1.23 15.01
CA GLU A 101 -2.65 1.40 14.02
C GLU A 101 -3.29 0.03 13.68
N PRO A 102 -4.63 -0.08 13.62
CA PRO A 102 -5.29 -1.29 13.14
C PRO A 102 -4.84 -1.64 11.72
N VAL A 103 -4.56 -2.91 11.45
CA VAL A 103 -3.93 -3.34 10.18
C VAL A 103 -4.71 -2.89 8.94
N GLU A 104 -6.03 -3.00 8.93
CA GLU A 104 -6.89 -2.57 7.83
C GLU A 104 -6.77 -1.06 7.56
N GLN A 105 -6.76 -0.26 8.64
CA GLN A 105 -6.62 1.19 8.53
C GLN A 105 -5.23 1.56 8.03
N ALA A 106 -4.18 0.91 8.55
CA ALA A 106 -2.81 1.12 8.10
C ALA A 106 -2.62 0.75 6.63
N THR A 107 -3.26 -0.31 6.14
CA THR A 107 -3.28 -0.65 4.71
C THR A 107 -3.98 0.41 3.87
N GLY A 108 -5.06 1.02 4.37
CA GLY A 108 -5.73 2.14 3.69
C GLY A 108 -4.82 3.36 3.48
N GLU A 109 -3.84 3.58 4.35
CA GLU A 109 -2.84 4.66 4.21
C GLU A 109 -1.82 4.39 3.10
N LEU A 110 -1.69 3.14 2.65
CA LEU A 110 -0.75 2.75 1.59
C LEU A 110 -1.27 3.06 0.18
N ARG A 111 -2.57 3.32 0.01
CA ARG A 111 -3.20 3.54 -1.32
C ARG A 111 -2.45 4.56 -2.17
N GLY A 112 -2.04 5.68 -1.55
CA GLY A 112 -1.33 6.75 -2.25
C GLY A 112 0.01 6.31 -2.87
N TRP A 113 0.62 5.24 -2.36
CA TRP A 113 1.89 4.70 -2.86
C TRP A 113 1.70 3.89 -4.15
N LEU A 114 0.45 3.54 -4.47
CA LEU A 114 0.12 2.78 -5.67
C LEU A 114 -0.14 3.68 -6.89
N LEU A 115 -0.26 5.00 -6.71
CA LEU A 115 -0.67 5.93 -7.77
C LEU A 115 0.16 5.79 -9.05
N ASP A 116 1.49 5.72 -8.92
CA ASP A 116 2.38 5.59 -10.08
C ASP A 116 2.19 4.26 -10.80
N VAL A 117 2.09 3.15 -10.05
CA VAL A 117 1.84 1.82 -10.61
C VAL A 117 0.49 1.79 -11.30
N ILE A 118 -0.56 2.33 -10.69
CA ILE A 118 -1.90 2.38 -11.27
C ILE A 118 -1.91 3.22 -12.56
N ASN A 119 -1.28 4.40 -12.57
CA ASN A 119 -1.18 5.23 -13.78
C ASN A 119 -0.49 4.49 -14.93
N GLN A 120 0.62 3.78 -14.64
CA GLN A 120 1.28 2.95 -15.64
C GLN A 120 0.38 1.81 -16.14
N ARG A 121 -0.40 1.20 -15.23
CA ARG A 121 -1.26 0.05 -15.53
C ARG A 121 -2.52 0.47 -16.29
N LEU A 122 -3.02 1.69 -16.10
CA LEU A 122 -4.08 2.27 -16.94
C LEU A 122 -3.65 2.36 -18.42
N MET A 123 -2.38 2.63 -18.70
CA MET A 123 -1.82 2.65 -20.07
C MET A 123 -1.64 1.26 -20.69
N ARG A 124 -1.48 0.21 -19.87
CA ARG A 124 -1.11 -1.15 -20.30
C ARG A 124 -2.25 -2.17 -20.19
N GLY A 125 -3.24 -1.87 -19.36
CA GLY A 125 -4.40 -2.68 -19.05
C GLY A 125 -5.29 -2.93 -20.26
N THR A 126 -6.02 -4.05 -20.28
CA THR A 126 -7.08 -4.28 -21.27
C THR A 126 -8.17 -3.21 -21.18
N ASP A 127 -8.92 -3.01 -22.26
CA ASP A 127 -9.97 -1.98 -22.30
C ASP A 127 -11.01 -2.19 -21.18
N ALA A 128 -11.43 -3.45 -20.98
CA ALA A 128 -12.39 -3.81 -19.93
C ALA A 128 -11.85 -3.54 -18.51
N ALA A 129 -10.57 -3.84 -18.25
CA ALA A 129 -9.98 -3.63 -16.93
C ALA A 129 -9.85 -2.13 -16.59
N VAL A 130 -9.46 -1.31 -17.57
CA VAL A 130 -9.39 0.16 -17.43
C VAL A 130 -10.78 0.75 -17.17
N VAL A 131 -11.77 0.38 -17.98
CA VAL A 131 -13.16 0.85 -17.82
C VAL A 131 -13.73 0.43 -16.48
N ASN A 132 -13.51 -0.81 -16.06
CA ASN A 132 -13.96 -1.30 -14.75
C ASN A 132 -13.34 -0.52 -13.59
N TYR A 133 -12.01 -0.36 -13.58
CA TYR A 133 -11.32 0.37 -12.51
C TYR A 133 -11.76 1.84 -12.40
N ILE A 134 -11.89 2.53 -13.54
CA ILE A 134 -12.37 3.92 -13.55
C ILE A 134 -13.86 4.00 -13.18
N GLY A 135 -14.68 3.01 -13.57
CA GLY A 135 -16.07 2.89 -13.13
C GLY A 135 -16.19 2.82 -11.61
N VAL A 136 -15.40 1.95 -10.97
CA VAL A 136 -15.38 1.86 -9.50
C VAL A 136 -14.85 3.15 -8.87
N SER A 137 -13.83 3.78 -9.46
CA SER A 137 -13.32 5.07 -8.98
C SER A 137 -14.40 6.17 -9.02
N VAL A 138 -15.32 6.15 -10.01
CA VAL A 138 -16.47 7.05 -10.04
C VAL A 138 -17.46 6.77 -8.93
N GLU A 139 -17.73 5.50 -8.60
CA GLU A 139 -18.56 5.13 -7.45
C GLU A 139 -17.93 5.62 -6.13
N GLU A 140 -16.61 5.52 -5.98
CA GLU A 140 -15.88 6.09 -4.83
C GLU A 140 -16.07 7.61 -4.76
N MET A 141 -15.86 8.32 -5.88
CA MET A 141 -16.06 9.77 -5.95
C MET A 141 -17.48 10.17 -5.55
N GLN A 142 -18.49 9.47 -6.06
CA GLN A 142 -19.89 9.71 -5.74
C GLN A 142 -20.18 9.49 -4.25
N ALA A 143 -19.69 8.39 -3.68
CA ALA A 143 -19.86 8.07 -2.27
C ALA A 143 -19.16 9.09 -1.35
N LEU A 144 -17.95 9.52 -1.72
CA LEU A 144 -17.22 10.57 -1.01
C LEU A 144 -17.94 11.91 -1.10
N ASN A 145 -18.39 12.30 -2.30
CA ASN A 145 -19.09 13.56 -2.53
C ASN A 145 -20.40 13.66 -1.76
N ALA A 146 -21.16 12.56 -1.69
CA ALA A 146 -22.40 12.48 -0.93
C ALA A 146 -22.18 12.66 0.59
N ARG A 147 -20.99 12.33 1.09
CA ARG A 147 -20.63 12.45 2.51
C ARG A 147 -20.03 13.82 2.84
N ASP A 148 -19.03 14.23 2.06
CA ASP A 148 -18.36 15.53 2.16
C ASP A 148 -17.60 15.80 0.85
N PRO A 149 -17.97 16.84 0.08
CA PRO A 149 -17.29 17.18 -1.17
C PRO A 149 -15.77 17.42 -1.01
N GLY A 150 -15.32 17.83 0.18
CA GLY A 150 -13.90 17.97 0.49
C GLY A 150 -13.13 16.65 0.48
N LEU A 151 -13.79 15.52 0.79
CA LEU A 151 -13.19 14.19 0.72
C LEU A 151 -12.98 13.75 -0.72
N CYS A 152 -13.95 13.99 -1.59
CA CYS A 152 -13.82 13.70 -3.02
C CYS A 152 -12.71 14.56 -3.66
N PHE A 153 -12.63 15.84 -3.31
CA PHE A 153 -11.54 16.71 -3.78
C PHE A 153 -10.17 16.17 -3.37
N ARG A 154 -10.00 15.73 -2.13
CA ARG A 154 -8.75 15.12 -1.64
C ARG A 154 -8.44 13.76 -2.28
N PHE A 155 -9.47 13.01 -2.66
CA PHE A 155 -9.31 11.77 -3.42
C PHE A 155 -8.79 12.03 -4.84
N LEU A 156 -9.36 13.04 -5.52
CA LEU A 156 -8.94 13.46 -6.87
C LEU A 156 -7.57 14.15 -6.90
N TYR A 157 -7.28 14.95 -5.88
CA TYR A 157 -6.10 15.82 -5.82
C TYR A 157 -5.32 15.64 -4.50
N PRO A 158 -4.80 14.43 -4.21
CA PRO A 158 -4.09 14.14 -2.96
C PRO A 158 -2.83 15.00 -2.76
N GLN A 159 -2.23 15.49 -3.83
CA GLN A 159 -1.07 16.39 -3.81
C GLN A 159 -1.38 17.81 -3.33
N VAL A 160 -2.64 18.24 -3.38
CA VAL A 160 -3.03 19.61 -3.00
C VAL A 160 -3.36 19.69 -1.51
N ASN A 161 -4.18 18.77 -1.02
CA ASN A 161 -4.72 18.81 0.35
C ASN A 161 -4.49 17.52 1.16
N GLY A 162 -3.61 16.63 0.69
CA GLY A 162 -3.40 15.30 1.27
C GLY A 162 -4.52 14.33 0.89
N GLY A 163 -4.17 13.06 0.65
CA GLY A 163 -5.11 12.00 0.29
C GLY A 163 -6.08 11.62 1.40
N VAL A 164 -6.99 10.69 1.11
CA VAL A 164 -8.01 10.17 2.05
C VAL A 164 -7.81 8.67 2.29
N ASN A 165 -8.05 8.23 3.52
CA ASN A 165 -8.10 6.81 3.86
C ASN A 165 -9.51 6.28 3.62
N LEU A 166 -9.71 5.59 2.49
CA LEU A 166 -11.01 5.10 2.06
C LEU A 166 -11.58 4.00 2.97
N VAL A 167 -10.72 3.19 3.59
CA VAL A 167 -11.14 2.14 4.53
C VAL A 167 -11.90 2.73 5.73
N LYS A 168 -11.55 3.95 6.15
CA LYS A 168 -12.23 4.66 7.24
C LYS A 168 -13.55 5.33 6.82
N ILE A 169 -13.74 5.57 5.53
CA ILE A 169 -14.78 6.47 5.02
C ILE A 169 -15.85 5.71 4.23
N LEU A 170 -15.45 4.79 3.36
CA LEU A 170 -16.32 4.08 2.45
C LEU A 170 -16.88 2.79 3.08
N PRO A 171 -18.05 2.31 2.62
CA PRO A 171 -18.57 1.02 3.03
C PRO A 171 -17.60 -0.13 2.70
N PRO A 172 -17.52 -1.19 3.52
CA PRO A 172 -16.65 -2.34 3.27
C PRO A 172 -16.86 -2.97 1.88
N SER A 173 -18.10 -3.01 1.39
CA SER A 173 -18.42 -3.54 0.07
C SER A 173 -17.77 -2.75 -1.08
N LEU A 174 -17.72 -1.42 -0.96
CA LEU A 174 -17.10 -0.56 -1.97
C LEU A 174 -15.57 -0.66 -1.91
N ASN A 175 -15.00 -0.69 -0.71
CA ASN A 175 -13.56 -0.95 -0.54
C ASN A 175 -13.15 -2.31 -1.13
N HIS A 176 -13.98 -3.35 -0.96
CA HIS A 176 -13.71 -4.66 -1.54
C HIS A 176 -13.79 -4.63 -3.08
N LYS A 177 -14.85 -4.01 -3.62
CA LYS A 177 -15.04 -3.84 -5.07
C LYS A 177 -13.87 -3.07 -5.70
N GLU A 178 -13.37 -2.04 -5.03
CA GLU A 178 -12.20 -1.30 -5.49
C GLU A 178 -10.93 -2.15 -5.47
N ALA A 179 -10.67 -2.87 -4.38
CA ALA A 179 -9.50 -3.74 -4.29
C ALA A 179 -9.50 -4.83 -5.38
N GLU A 180 -10.66 -5.39 -5.70
CA GLU A 180 -10.85 -6.33 -6.81
C GLU A 180 -10.63 -5.67 -8.17
N ALA A 181 -11.19 -4.48 -8.41
CA ALA A 181 -11.01 -3.76 -9.66
C ALA A 181 -9.55 -3.36 -9.89
N MET A 182 -8.85 -2.92 -8.84
CA MET A 182 -7.42 -2.65 -8.85
C MET A 182 -6.64 -3.92 -9.22
N GLU A 183 -6.93 -5.04 -8.58
CA GLU A 183 -6.28 -6.31 -8.89
C GLU A 183 -6.48 -6.73 -10.35
N GLN A 184 -7.72 -6.63 -10.85
CA GLN A 184 -8.01 -6.95 -12.24
C GLN A 184 -7.22 -6.04 -13.19
N LEU A 185 -7.08 -4.75 -12.88
CA LEU A 185 -6.22 -3.86 -13.65
C LEU A 185 -4.75 -4.32 -13.66
N LEU A 186 -4.20 -4.68 -12.51
CA LEU A 186 -2.81 -5.14 -12.39
C LEU A 186 -2.56 -6.46 -13.13
N LEU A 187 -3.48 -7.42 -13.02
CA LEU A 187 -3.37 -8.73 -13.69
C LEU A 187 -3.55 -8.64 -15.21
N ASN A 188 -4.41 -7.74 -15.67
CA ASN A 188 -4.74 -7.59 -17.09
C ASN A 188 -3.90 -6.50 -17.79
N SER A 189 -2.71 -6.20 -17.26
CA SER A 189 -1.77 -5.25 -17.84
C SER A 189 -0.63 -5.94 -18.57
N ALA A 190 -0.45 -5.60 -19.85
CA ALA A 190 0.66 -6.09 -20.64
C ALA A 190 1.99 -5.41 -20.24
N PRO A 191 3.17 -5.95 -20.61
CA PRO A 191 4.45 -5.26 -20.38
C PRO A 191 4.55 -3.94 -21.15
N GLN A 192 4.00 -3.90 -22.37
CA GLN A 192 3.95 -2.72 -23.23
C GLN A 192 2.60 -1.99 -23.14
N GLN A 193 2.60 -0.70 -23.48
CA GLN A 193 1.37 0.09 -23.57
C GLN A 193 0.44 -0.47 -24.65
N GLN A 194 -0.87 -0.39 -24.42
CA GLN A 194 -1.86 -0.76 -25.43
C GLN A 194 -1.86 0.28 -26.56
N PRO A 195 -2.09 -0.15 -27.81
CA PRO A 195 -2.22 0.78 -28.93
C PRO A 195 -3.40 1.74 -28.70
N MET A 196 -3.16 3.00 -29.00
CA MET A 196 -4.08 4.12 -28.74
C MET A 196 -4.32 4.89 -30.04
N ASP A 197 -5.58 5.02 -30.47
CA ASP A 197 -5.94 5.92 -31.56
C ASP A 197 -6.09 7.34 -30.99
N SER A 198 -5.00 8.10 -31.04
CA SER A 198 -4.90 9.44 -30.48
C SER A 198 -5.83 10.45 -31.14
N VAL A 199 -6.13 10.28 -32.43
CA VAL A 199 -7.01 11.17 -33.20
C VAL A 199 -8.46 10.96 -32.79
N LEU A 200 -8.90 9.70 -32.70
CA LEU A 200 -10.23 9.37 -32.20
C LEU A 200 -10.39 9.80 -30.74
N ALA A 201 -9.41 9.52 -29.87
CA ALA A 201 -9.46 9.94 -28.47
C ALA A 201 -9.54 11.48 -28.32
N GLN A 202 -8.83 12.25 -29.15
CA GLN A 202 -8.94 13.72 -29.12
C GLN A 202 -10.32 14.21 -29.58
N ARG A 203 -10.94 13.56 -30.57
CA ARG A 203 -12.31 13.87 -31.00
C ARG A 203 -13.32 13.54 -29.89
N ASP A 204 -13.16 12.39 -29.26
CA ASP A 204 -14.03 11.95 -28.16
C ASP A 204 -13.92 12.90 -26.97
N LEU A 205 -12.71 13.34 -26.62
CA LEU A 205 -12.50 14.36 -25.58
C LEU A 205 -13.24 15.67 -25.91
N LYS A 206 -13.13 16.16 -27.16
CA LYS A 206 -13.83 17.39 -27.57
C LYS A 206 -15.35 17.25 -27.44
N GLN A 207 -15.89 16.09 -27.83
CA GLN A 207 -17.32 15.81 -27.70
C GLN A 207 -17.76 15.79 -26.23
N VAL A 208 -17.02 15.08 -25.38
CA VAL A 208 -17.31 15.01 -23.93
C VAL A 208 -17.25 16.40 -23.30
N VAL A 209 -16.18 17.16 -23.55
CA VAL A 209 -16.03 18.53 -23.01
C VAL A 209 -17.15 19.45 -23.50
N ALA A 210 -17.55 19.37 -24.78
CA ALA A 210 -18.66 20.16 -25.31
C ALA A 210 -19.99 19.83 -24.62
N GLN A 211 -20.25 18.56 -24.33
CA GLN A 211 -21.42 18.14 -23.55
C GLN A 211 -21.37 18.70 -22.13
N LEU A 212 -20.23 18.59 -21.44
CA LEU A 212 -20.09 19.12 -20.09
C LEU A 212 -20.25 20.64 -20.06
N TYR A 213 -19.78 21.35 -21.09
CA TYR A 213 -19.84 22.82 -21.15
C TYR A 213 -21.27 23.34 -21.17
N GLN A 214 -22.23 22.56 -21.69
CA GLN A 214 -23.65 22.91 -21.62
C GLN A 214 -24.18 22.99 -20.17
N ARG A 215 -23.60 22.22 -19.25
CA ARG A 215 -24.00 22.19 -17.83
C ARG A 215 -23.18 23.13 -16.96
N TRP A 216 -21.87 23.15 -17.17
CA TRP A 216 -20.92 23.80 -16.26
C TRP A 216 -20.37 25.13 -16.77
N GLY A 217 -20.50 25.41 -18.07
CA GLY A 217 -19.95 26.61 -18.69
C GLY A 217 -18.45 26.79 -18.39
N ASP A 218 -18.06 28.04 -18.13
CA ASP A 218 -16.66 28.41 -17.88
C ASP A 218 -16.06 27.77 -16.62
N LYS A 219 -16.88 27.27 -15.69
CA LYS A 219 -16.37 26.57 -14.49
C LYS A 219 -15.52 25.36 -14.84
N LEU A 220 -15.71 24.73 -16.00
CA LEU A 220 -14.90 23.58 -16.43
C LEU A 220 -13.41 23.89 -16.55
N GLN A 221 -13.05 25.16 -16.79
CA GLN A 221 -11.65 25.55 -16.87
C GLN A 221 -10.91 25.32 -15.55
N GLN A 222 -11.63 25.31 -14.42
CA GLN A 222 -11.08 25.04 -13.09
C GLN A 222 -10.51 23.61 -12.96
N LEU A 223 -10.98 22.65 -13.76
CA LEU A 223 -10.43 21.28 -13.77
C LEU A 223 -8.94 21.24 -14.13
N ASN A 224 -8.44 22.26 -14.86
CA ASN A 224 -7.03 22.38 -15.23
C ASN A 224 -6.20 23.12 -14.17
N MET A 225 -6.82 23.68 -13.12
CA MET A 225 -6.18 24.50 -12.09
C MET A 225 -6.58 24.06 -10.67
N PRO A 226 -6.42 22.77 -10.29
CA PRO A 226 -6.93 22.26 -9.02
C PRO A 226 -6.24 22.85 -7.78
N ALA A 227 -5.07 23.45 -7.91
CA ALA A 227 -4.33 24.08 -6.81
C ALA A 227 -4.72 25.55 -6.55
N ASP A 228 -5.56 26.14 -7.39
CA ASP A 228 -6.02 27.53 -7.18
C ASP A 228 -6.97 27.59 -5.97
N THR A 229 -6.66 28.49 -5.05
CA THR A 229 -7.45 28.74 -3.83
C THR A 229 -8.88 29.22 -4.10
N ALA A 230 -9.15 29.78 -5.27
CA ALA A 230 -10.48 30.27 -5.67
C ALA A 230 -11.42 29.15 -6.15
N VAL A 231 -10.94 27.92 -6.25
CA VAL A 231 -11.69 26.78 -6.78
C VAL A 231 -12.74 26.30 -5.77
N ASP A 232 -13.97 26.13 -6.26
CA ASP A 232 -15.04 25.47 -5.51
C ASP A 232 -14.84 23.95 -5.53
N ARG A 233 -14.36 23.40 -4.41
CA ARG A 233 -14.08 21.97 -4.24
C ARG A 233 -15.29 21.09 -4.52
N SER A 234 -16.51 21.57 -4.20
CA SER A 234 -17.73 20.81 -4.47
C SER A 234 -18.02 20.75 -5.97
N SER A 235 -17.88 21.88 -6.66
CA SER A 235 -18.00 21.93 -8.12
C SER A 235 -16.94 21.06 -8.81
N MET A 236 -15.70 21.04 -8.31
CA MET A 236 -14.63 20.20 -8.87
C MET A 236 -14.96 18.72 -8.83
N CYS A 237 -15.43 18.23 -7.68
CA CYS A 237 -15.82 16.83 -7.58
C CYS A 237 -16.96 16.49 -8.54
N ALA A 238 -18.02 17.31 -8.55
CA ALA A 238 -19.17 17.08 -9.42
C ALA A 238 -18.81 17.12 -10.92
N MET A 239 -17.96 18.08 -11.33
CA MET A 239 -17.45 18.17 -12.70
C MET A 239 -16.60 16.95 -13.08
N SER A 240 -15.74 16.47 -12.18
CA SER A 240 -14.93 15.27 -12.41
C SER A 240 -15.79 14.00 -12.50
N ILE A 241 -16.79 13.84 -11.63
CA ILE A 241 -17.76 12.74 -11.71
C ILE A 241 -18.47 12.77 -13.07
N ASP A 242 -18.97 13.93 -13.50
CA ASP A 242 -19.64 14.08 -14.80
C ASP A 242 -18.69 13.77 -15.96
N LEU A 243 -17.43 14.21 -15.88
CA LEU A 243 -16.41 13.96 -16.91
C LEU A 243 -16.16 12.47 -17.09
N TYR A 244 -15.80 11.78 -16.01
CA TYR A 244 -15.51 10.35 -16.08
C TYR A 244 -16.76 9.54 -16.42
N SER A 245 -17.94 9.92 -15.92
CA SER A 245 -19.20 9.27 -16.29
C SER A 245 -19.52 9.41 -17.78
N ALA A 246 -19.30 10.60 -18.36
CA ALA A 246 -19.50 10.82 -19.79
C ALA A 246 -18.50 10.03 -20.65
N ILE A 247 -17.26 9.87 -20.18
CA ILE A 247 -16.26 9.02 -20.84
C ILE A 247 -16.68 7.55 -20.79
N LEU A 248 -17.13 7.06 -19.63
CA LEU A 248 -17.58 5.68 -19.44
C LEU A 248 -18.88 5.35 -20.20
N ALA A 249 -19.65 6.36 -20.61
CA ALA A 249 -20.81 6.18 -21.47
C ALA A 249 -20.45 5.91 -22.95
N LEU A 250 -19.19 6.11 -23.35
CA LEU A 250 -18.69 5.70 -24.66
C LEU A 250 -18.55 4.16 -24.73
N PRO A 251 -18.55 3.56 -25.93
CA PRO A 251 -18.18 2.14 -26.07
C PRO A 251 -16.82 1.85 -25.44
N ASP A 252 -16.66 0.71 -24.76
CA ASP A 252 -15.48 0.37 -23.93
C ASP A 252 -14.14 0.69 -24.60
N LYS A 253 -14.00 0.33 -25.88
CA LYS A 253 -12.76 0.61 -26.64
C LYS A 253 -12.44 2.10 -26.72
N ARG A 254 -13.46 2.93 -26.96
CA ARG A 254 -13.35 4.39 -27.05
C ARG A 254 -13.12 5.02 -25.68
N ALA A 255 -13.87 4.56 -24.66
CA ALA A 255 -13.68 4.99 -23.28
C ALA A 255 -12.24 4.72 -22.80
N ALA A 256 -11.75 3.48 -22.94
CA ALA A 256 -10.40 3.11 -22.54
C ALA A 256 -9.33 3.87 -23.33
N ASN A 257 -9.52 4.09 -24.63
CA ASN A 257 -8.62 4.88 -25.47
C ASN A 257 -8.52 6.34 -24.98
N LEU A 258 -9.66 6.98 -24.68
CA LEU A 258 -9.70 8.33 -24.13
C LEU A 258 -9.07 8.41 -22.72
N LEU A 259 -9.39 7.46 -21.84
CA LEU A 259 -8.81 7.40 -20.50
C LEU A 259 -7.28 7.30 -20.56
N ARG A 260 -6.74 6.38 -21.36
CA ARG A 260 -5.29 6.26 -21.59
C ARG A 260 -4.68 7.58 -22.06
N ARG A 261 -5.33 8.26 -23.00
CA ARG A 261 -4.83 9.56 -23.48
C ARG A 261 -4.73 10.60 -22.35
N MET A 262 -5.73 10.65 -21.46
CA MET A 262 -5.72 11.59 -20.33
C MET A 262 -4.58 11.29 -19.36
N PHE A 263 -4.32 10.02 -19.05
CA PHE A 263 -3.23 9.63 -18.16
C PHE A 263 -1.84 9.76 -18.81
N ALA A 264 -1.73 9.57 -20.13
CA ALA A 264 -0.47 9.74 -20.86
C ALA A 264 0.04 11.19 -20.91
N VAL A 265 -0.87 12.17 -20.80
CA VAL A 265 -0.54 13.61 -20.82
C VAL A 265 -0.30 14.15 -19.40
N SER A 266 -0.69 13.39 -18.37
CA SER A 266 -0.60 13.80 -16.96
C SER A 266 0.66 13.31 -16.24
N GLY A 267 1.51 12.52 -16.91
CA GLY A 267 2.81 12.05 -16.41
C GLY A 267 3.94 12.44 -17.35
#